data_AF-A0A956VNT7-F1
#
_entry.id   AF-A0A956VNT7-F1
#
_cell.length_a   1.000
_cell.length_b   1.000
_cell.length_c   1.000
_cell.angle_alpha   90.00
_cell.angle_beta   90.00
_cell.angle_gamma   90.00
#
_symmetry.space_group_name_H-M   'P 1'
#
loop_
_entity.id
_entity.type
_entity.pdbx_description
1 polymer ?
#
loop_
_entity_poly.entity_id
_entity_poly.type
_entity_poly.pdbx_seq_one_letter_code
_entity_poly.pdbx_strand_id
1 'polypeptide(L)'
;MAAGLSVPFARARYRVRQFTRGLRPRLAPGEIAEARGRLSAAEFRLFLNAQARDRRHSMDLYRLLQRDGASDAMLVAALLHDVGKGQIATWHRVAFVLLGPLNAVLAGQSGPRWRRALWRLRHHARLSAEMLRRVGSSSRVVEIVEQHTRAGSTDPEIEAFIRADDSV
;
A
#
# COMPACT_ATOMS: atom_id res chain seq x y z
N MET A 1 9.70 32.64 -17.71
CA MET A 1 8.61 31.77 -17.23
C MET A 1 8.55 30.55 -18.13
N ALA A 2 9.12 29.43 -17.70
CA ALA A 2 9.03 28.15 -18.42
C ALA A 2 8.42 27.13 -17.46
N ALA A 3 7.15 26.80 -17.67
CA ALA A 3 6.48 25.74 -16.93
C ALA A 3 6.98 24.39 -17.48
N GLY A 4 7.75 23.67 -16.67
CA GLY A 4 8.24 22.34 -16.98
C GLY A 4 7.10 21.33 -17.06
N LEU A 5 6.69 21.00 -18.28
CA LEU A 5 5.80 19.88 -18.58
C LEU A 5 6.60 18.56 -18.57
N SER A 6 6.94 18.03 -17.40
CA SER A 6 7.67 16.76 -17.33
C SER A 6 7.55 16.02 -16.00
N VAL A 7 6.32 15.73 -15.53
CA VAL A 7 6.09 14.84 -14.36
C VAL A 7 4.91 13.82 -14.45
N PRO A 8 4.11 13.65 -15.53
CA PRO A 8 3.05 12.61 -15.50
C PRO A 8 3.56 11.18 -15.81
N PHE A 9 4.50 11.04 -16.75
CA PHE A 9 4.81 9.73 -17.38
C PHE A 9 5.80 8.86 -16.59
N ALA A 10 6.70 9.45 -15.81
CA ALA A 10 7.66 8.71 -15.00
C ALA A 10 6.97 7.86 -13.92
N ARG A 11 5.89 8.37 -13.32
CA ARG A 11 5.05 7.67 -12.33
C ARG A 11 4.25 6.51 -12.93
N ALA A 12 3.83 6.62 -14.20
CA ALA A 12 3.06 5.57 -14.87
C ALA A 12 3.93 4.35 -15.24
N ARG A 13 5.15 4.57 -15.75
CA ARG A 13 6.14 3.51 -16.03
C ARG A 13 6.60 2.80 -14.75
N TYR A 14 6.64 3.53 -13.63
CA TYR A 14 6.98 2.98 -12.31
C TYR A 14 5.94 1.98 -11.77
N ARG A 15 4.65 2.30 -11.90
CA ARG A 15 3.54 1.43 -11.48
C ARG A 15 3.41 0.16 -12.32
N VAL A 16 3.89 0.17 -13.57
CA VAL A 16 4.02 -1.02 -14.41
C VAL A 16 5.12 -1.95 -13.88
N ARG A 17 6.20 -1.43 -13.27
CA ARG A 17 7.28 -2.27 -12.71
C ARG A 17 6.83 -3.06 -11.46
N GLN A 18 5.92 -2.49 -10.66
CA GLN A 18 5.26 -3.24 -9.56
C GLN A 18 4.36 -4.37 -10.07
N PHE A 19 3.92 -4.33 -11.33
CA PHE A 19 3.09 -5.37 -11.92
C PHE A 19 3.90 -6.64 -12.28
N THR A 20 5.22 -6.53 -12.46
CA THR A 20 6.05 -7.58 -13.09
C THR A 20 6.93 -8.39 -12.13
N ARG A 21 6.99 -8.09 -10.83
CA ARG A 21 7.62 -8.98 -9.82
C ARG A 21 6.70 -10.16 -9.47
N GLY A 22 6.44 -10.99 -10.48
CA GLY A 22 5.52 -12.12 -10.47
C GLY A 22 6.16 -13.48 -10.22
N LEU A 23 7.33 -13.56 -9.56
CA LEU A 23 8.02 -14.85 -9.46
C LEU A 23 7.70 -15.66 -8.20
N ARG A 24 7.34 -15.03 -7.06
CA ARG A 24 6.93 -15.75 -5.83
C ARG A 24 6.00 -14.90 -4.93
N PRO A 25 4.67 -14.87 -5.18
CA PRO A 25 3.73 -14.11 -4.34
C PRO A 25 3.47 -14.77 -2.98
N ARG A 26 4.02 -15.96 -2.73
CA ARG A 26 3.83 -16.69 -1.47
C ARG A 26 4.94 -16.34 -0.50
N LEU A 27 4.56 -16.01 0.72
CA LEU A 27 5.48 -15.84 1.83
C LEU A 27 5.95 -17.20 2.33
N ALA A 28 7.22 -17.28 2.71
CA ALA A 28 7.76 -18.41 3.44
C ALA A 28 7.15 -18.48 4.86
N PRO A 29 7.07 -19.66 5.50
CA PRO A 29 6.57 -19.79 6.87
C PRO A 29 7.30 -18.88 7.87
N GLY A 30 8.61 -18.70 7.71
CA GLY A 30 9.41 -17.78 8.54
C GLY A 30 9.00 -16.31 8.40
N GLU A 31 8.65 -15.87 7.19
CA GLU A 31 8.14 -14.51 6.94
C GLU A 31 6.78 -14.28 7.60
N ILE A 32 5.93 -15.32 7.61
CA ILE A 32 4.63 -15.26 8.29
C ILE A 32 4.82 -15.21 9.81
N ALA A 33 5.75 -15.99 10.36
CA ALA A 33 6.08 -15.99 11.78
C ALA A 33 6.69 -14.65 12.22
N GLU A 34 7.54 -14.05 11.39
CA GLU A 34 8.12 -12.71 11.61
C GLU A 34 7.02 -11.64 11.68
N ALA A 35 6.11 -11.62 10.69
CA ALA A 35 4.95 -10.72 10.73
C ALA A 35 4.06 -10.98 11.95
N ARG A 36 3.86 -12.24 12.35
CA ARG A 36 3.08 -12.60 13.55
C ARG A 36 3.70 -12.08 14.83
N GLY A 37 5.03 -12.15 14.97
CA GLY A 37 5.77 -11.65 16.13
C GLY A 37 5.75 -10.13 16.23
N ARG A 38 5.52 -9.44 15.12
CA ARG A 38 5.47 -7.97 15.06
C ARG A 38 4.08 -7.38 15.28
N LEU A 39 3.04 -8.10 14.86
CA LEU A 39 1.67 -7.61 14.83
C LEU A 39 0.84 -8.14 16.00
N SER A 40 -0.07 -7.32 16.51
CA SER A 40 -1.13 -7.82 17.40
C SER A 40 -1.96 -8.89 16.70
N ALA A 41 -2.70 -9.70 17.47
CA ALA A 41 -3.56 -10.74 16.88
C ALA A 41 -4.61 -10.16 15.90
N ALA A 42 -5.10 -8.95 16.16
CA ALA A 42 -6.08 -8.30 15.31
C ALA A 42 -5.45 -7.75 14.01
N GLU A 43 -4.30 -7.10 14.09
CA GLU A 43 -3.54 -6.63 12.92
C GLU A 43 -3.08 -7.78 12.04
N PHE A 44 -2.59 -8.87 12.65
CA PHE A 44 -2.14 -10.04 11.91
C PHE A 44 -3.27 -10.68 11.08
N ARG A 45 -4.52 -10.66 11.58
CA ARG A 45 -5.69 -11.10 10.78
C ARG A 45 -5.92 -10.18 9.58
N LEU A 46 -5.74 -8.87 9.71
CA LEU A 46 -5.83 -7.94 8.57
C LEU A 46 -4.75 -8.25 7.54
N PHE A 47 -3.51 -8.46 7.98
CA PHE A 47 -2.39 -8.84 7.13
C PHE A 47 -2.68 -10.11 6.33
N LEU A 48 -3.13 -11.19 6.99
CA LEU A 48 -3.45 -12.45 6.32
C LEU A 48 -4.60 -12.33 5.30
N ASN A 49 -5.54 -11.41 5.54
CA ASN A 49 -6.67 -11.15 4.63
C ASN A 49 -6.29 -10.33 3.38
N ALA A 50 -5.15 -9.65 3.40
CA ALA A 50 -4.63 -8.96 2.22
C ALA A 50 -4.33 -9.95 1.09
N GLN A 51 -4.31 -9.48 -0.17
CA GLN A 51 -4.01 -10.34 -1.30
C GLN A 51 -2.56 -10.83 -1.22
N ALA A 52 -2.27 -12.05 -1.68
CA ALA A 52 -0.93 -12.64 -1.57
C ALA A 52 0.19 -11.73 -2.13
N ARG A 53 -0.07 -11.09 -3.28
CA ARG A 53 0.83 -10.08 -3.87
C ARG A 53 1.10 -8.91 -2.93
N ASP A 54 0.05 -8.38 -2.29
CA ASP A 54 0.18 -7.22 -1.41
C ASP A 54 0.91 -7.62 -0.11
N ARG A 55 0.69 -8.84 0.41
CA ARG A 55 1.49 -9.36 1.54
C ARG A 55 2.97 -9.51 1.20
N ARG A 56 3.31 -9.95 -0.02
CA ARG A 56 4.70 -10.02 -0.48
C ARG A 56 5.33 -8.62 -0.52
N HIS A 57 4.64 -7.67 -1.15
CA HIS A 57 5.05 -6.27 -1.22
C HIS A 57 5.30 -5.68 0.18
N SER A 58 4.34 -5.85 1.09
CA SER A 58 4.45 -5.44 2.48
C SER A 58 5.65 -6.06 3.22
N MET A 59 5.96 -7.33 2.99
CA MET A 59 7.13 -7.97 3.59
C MET A 59 8.45 -7.47 2.99
N ASP A 60 8.49 -7.18 1.69
CA ASP A 60 9.68 -6.63 1.04
C ASP A 60 9.98 -5.21 1.57
N LEU A 61 8.96 -4.37 1.70
CA LEU A 61 9.07 -3.06 2.34
C LEU A 61 9.47 -3.15 3.81
N TYR A 62 8.85 -4.05 4.57
CA TYR A 62 9.21 -4.29 5.96
C TYR A 62 10.70 -4.62 6.11
N ARG A 63 11.24 -5.51 5.26
CA ARG A 63 12.66 -5.88 5.31
C ARG A 63 13.59 -4.75 4.91
N LEU A 64 13.22 -3.94 3.91
CA LEU A 64 13.97 -2.76 3.55
C LEU A 64 14.07 -1.81 4.76
N LEU A 65 12.92 -1.46 5.34
CA LEU A 65 12.86 -0.56 6.50
C LEU A 65 13.55 -1.13 7.73
N GLN A 66 13.47 -2.45 7.96
CA GLN A 66 14.15 -3.11 9.07
C GLN A 66 15.68 -2.99 8.94
N ARG A 67 16.20 -3.17 7.73
CA ARG A 67 17.63 -3.03 7.44
C ARG A 67 18.11 -1.58 7.60
N ASP A 68 17.25 -0.62 7.30
CA ASP A 68 17.54 0.81 7.44
C ASP A 68 17.35 1.32 8.87
N GLY A 69 17.01 0.45 9.83
CA GLY A 69 16.83 0.83 11.23
C GLY A 69 15.60 1.70 11.48
N ALA A 70 14.55 1.54 10.66
CA ALA A 70 13.32 2.31 10.77
C ALA A 70 12.60 2.10 12.11
N SER A 71 11.73 3.04 12.46
CA SER A 71 10.97 2.99 13.71
C SER A 71 10.01 1.79 13.78
N ASP A 72 9.60 1.48 15.01
CA ASP A 72 8.60 0.44 15.27
C ASP A 72 7.30 0.67 14.48
N ALA A 73 6.85 1.93 14.43
CA ALA A 73 5.65 2.34 13.73
C ALA A 73 5.78 2.17 12.21
N MET A 74 6.93 2.53 11.62
CA MET A 74 7.18 2.30 10.18
C MET A 74 7.17 0.82 9.82
N LEU A 75 7.75 -0.03 10.66
CA LEU A 75 7.77 -1.47 10.44
C LEU A 75 6.37 -2.08 10.48
N VAL A 76 5.55 -1.70 11.46
CA VAL A 76 4.14 -2.15 11.51
C VAL A 76 3.34 -1.57 10.35
N ALA A 77 3.55 -0.29 10.00
CA ALA A 77 2.88 0.35 8.86
C ALA A 77 3.24 -0.34 7.53
N ALA A 78 4.48 -0.78 7.34
CA ALA A 78 4.91 -1.51 6.14
C ALA A 78 4.08 -2.77 5.91
N LEU A 79 3.84 -3.52 6.98
CA LEU A 79 3.04 -4.75 6.95
C LEU A 79 1.57 -4.50 6.66
N LEU A 80 1.04 -3.31 6.97
CA LEU A 80 -0.39 -3.05 7.02
C LEU A 80 -0.91 -1.98 6.05
N HIS A 81 -0.04 -1.20 5.40
CA HIS A 81 -0.45 -0.03 4.60
C HIS A 81 -1.46 -0.35 3.49
N ASP A 82 -1.43 -1.58 2.98
CA ASP A 82 -2.21 -2.04 1.83
C ASP A 82 -3.44 -2.91 2.15
N VAL A 83 -3.74 -3.18 3.42
CA VAL A 83 -4.85 -4.09 3.81
C VAL A 83 -6.22 -3.62 3.31
N GLY A 84 -6.41 -2.30 3.13
CA GLY A 84 -7.62 -1.68 2.58
C GLY A 84 -7.89 -2.02 1.11
N LYS A 85 -6.86 -2.37 0.33
CA LYS A 85 -7.03 -2.86 -1.07
C LYS A 85 -7.87 -4.12 -1.10
N GLY A 86 -7.65 -5.03 -0.15
CA GLY A 86 -8.20 -6.39 -0.08
C GLY A 86 -8.16 -7.13 -1.43
N GLN A 87 -9.15 -8.00 -1.67
CA GLN A 87 -9.10 -8.87 -2.86
C GLN A 87 -9.48 -8.10 -4.13
N ILE A 88 -8.50 -7.93 -5.03
CA ILE A 88 -8.66 -7.19 -6.30
C ILE A 88 -8.09 -8.02 -7.45
N ALA A 89 -8.95 -8.34 -8.41
CA ALA A 89 -8.52 -9.03 -9.63
C ALA A 89 -7.42 -8.25 -10.36
N THR A 90 -6.44 -8.98 -10.91
CA THR A 90 -5.26 -8.41 -11.57
C THR A 90 -5.62 -7.38 -12.64
N TRP A 91 -6.65 -7.65 -13.45
CA TRP A 91 -7.08 -6.74 -14.52
C TRP A 91 -7.62 -5.40 -13.98
N HIS A 92 -8.24 -5.35 -12.79
CA HIS A 92 -8.67 -4.08 -12.20
C HIS A 92 -7.47 -3.18 -11.86
N ARG A 93 -6.34 -3.78 -11.48
CA ARG A 93 -5.09 -3.05 -11.21
C ARG A 93 -4.50 -2.51 -12.52
N VAL A 94 -4.53 -3.30 -13.58
CA VAL A 94 -4.15 -2.85 -14.94
C VAL A 94 -5.04 -1.68 -15.36
N ALA A 95 -6.36 -1.82 -15.26
CA ALA A 95 -7.32 -0.77 -15.58
C ALA A 95 -7.05 0.49 -14.75
N PHE A 96 -6.78 0.36 -13.45
CA PHE A 96 -6.45 1.49 -12.59
C PHE A 96 -5.20 2.25 -13.07
N VAL A 97 -4.16 1.54 -13.50
CA VAL A 97 -2.94 2.18 -14.03
C VAL A 97 -3.23 2.85 -15.37
N LEU A 98 -3.94 2.18 -16.29
CA LEU A 98 -4.23 2.70 -17.64
C LEU A 98 -5.18 3.91 -17.61
N LEU A 99 -6.18 3.90 -16.74
CA LEU A 99 -7.16 4.99 -16.62
C LEU A 99 -6.57 6.25 -15.98
N GLY A 100 -5.51 6.13 -15.17
CA GLY A 100 -4.81 7.27 -14.58
C GLY A 100 -5.76 8.28 -13.90
N PRO A 101 -5.78 9.57 -14.32
CA PRO A 101 -6.67 10.57 -13.75
C PRO A 101 -8.17 10.27 -13.91
N LEU A 102 -8.59 9.52 -14.95
CA LEU A 102 -9.99 9.19 -15.20
C LEU A 102 -10.62 8.35 -14.09
N ASN A 103 -9.79 7.68 -13.28
CA ASN A 103 -10.26 6.97 -12.09
C ASN A 103 -11.05 7.87 -11.14
N ALA A 104 -10.79 9.18 -11.08
CA ALA A 104 -11.52 10.10 -10.21
C ALA A 104 -13.02 10.18 -10.54
N VAL A 105 -13.39 9.93 -11.80
CA VAL A 105 -14.77 9.96 -12.30
C VAL A 105 -15.37 8.55 -12.36
N LEU A 106 -14.56 7.56 -12.74
CA LEU A 106 -15.00 6.19 -12.98
C LEU A 106 -15.08 5.33 -11.71
N ALA A 107 -14.27 5.62 -10.70
CA ALA A 107 -14.34 4.92 -9.42
C ALA A 107 -15.67 5.23 -8.70
N GLY A 108 -16.22 4.23 -8.01
CA GLY A 108 -17.42 4.42 -7.19
C GLY A 108 -17.47 3.44 -6.03
N GLN A 109 -17.95 3.90 -4.87
CA GLN A 109 -18.18 3.05 -3.69
C GLN A 109 -19.24 1.98 -3.95
N SER A 110 -20.22 2.31 -4.79
CA SER A 110 -21.32 1.47 -5.23
C SER A 110 -21.24 1.21 -6.75
N GLY A 111 -22.15 0.37 -7.25
CA GLY A 111 -22.18 -0.03 -8.66
C GLY A 111 -21.32 -1.28 -8.96
N PRO A 112 -20.99 -1.56 -10.23
CA PRO A 112 -20.29 -2.78 -10.65
C PRO A 112 -18.96 -3.05 -9.92
N ARG A 113 -18.58 -4.35 -9.83
CA ARG A 113 -17.38 -4.80 -9.10
C ARG A 113 -16.11 -4.04 -9.50
N TRP A 114 -15.97 -3.69 -10.78
CA TRP A 114 -14.79 -2.98 -11.29
C TRP A 114 -14.71 -1.53 -10.81
N ARG A 115 -15.83 -0.79 -10.78
CA ARG A 115 -15.87 0.58 -10.22
C ARG A 115 -15.49 0.60 -8.75
N ARG A 116 -15.99 -0.39 -8.00
CA ARG A 116 -15.64 -0.58 -6.58
C ARG A 116 -14.16 -0.94 -6.40
N ALA A 117 -13.60 -1.78 -7.27
CA ALA A 117 -12.18 -2.09 -7.23
C ALA A 117 -11.30 -0.86 -7.48
N LEU A 118 -11.64 -0.04 -8.50
CA LEU A 118 -10.94 1.23 -8.76
C LEU A 118 -11.04 2.18 -7.57
N TRP A 119 -12.23 2.26 -6.95
CA TRP A 119 -12.43 3.08 -5.75
C TRP A 119 -11.57 2.61 -4.58
N ARG A 120 -11.55 1.30 -4.31
CA ARG A 120 -10.68 0.74 -3.26
C ARG A 120 -9.20 0.99 -3.54
N LEU A 121 -8.74 0.83 -4.78
CA LEU A 121 -7.36 1.16 -5.16
C LEU A 121 -7.05 2.64 -4.95
N ARG A 122 -7.99 3.54 -5.27
CA ARG A 122 -7.80 4.98 -5.08
C ARG A 122 -7.77 5.38 -3.60
N HIS A 123 -8.58 4.74 -2.77
CA HIS A 123 -8.79 5.12 -1.37
C HIS A 123 -8.17 4.15 -0.37
N HIS A 124 -7.29 3.25 -0.81
CA HIS A 124 -6.75 2.17 0.03
C HIS A 124 -6.06 2.69 1.29
N ALA A 125 -5.29 3.77 1.23
CA ALA A 125 -4.65 4.37 2.40
C ALA A 125 -5.66 4.71 3.51
N ARG A 126 -6.72 5.44 3.16
CA ARG A 126 -7.81 5.77 4.10
C ARG A 126 -8.51 4.51 4.61
N LEU A 127 -8.81 3.56 3.71
CA LEU A 127 -9.49 2.32 4.08
C LEU A 127 -8.64 1.45 5.02
N SER A 128 -7.34 1.34 4.76
CA SER A 128 -6.38 0.67 5.63
C SER A 128 -6.36 1.36 7.00
N ALA A 129 -6.21 2.69 7.05
CA ALA A 129 -6.23 3.45 8.30
C ALA A 129 -7.53 3.25 9.10
N GLU A 130 -8.70 3.23 8.44
CA GLU A 130 -9.98 2.93 9.09
C GLU A 130 -10.03 1.51 9.66
N MET A 131 -9.51 0.52 8.94
CA MET A 131 -9.42 -0.86 9.43
C MET A 131 -8.48 -0.95 10.64
N LEU A 132 -7.36 -0.23 10.62
CA LEU A 132 -6.37 -0.18 11.71
C LEU A 132 -6.93 0.49 12.96
N ARG A 133 -7.64 1.60 12.82
CA ARG A 133 -8.36 2.25 13.94
C ARG A 133 -9.34 1.28 14.61
N ARG A 134 -10.10 0.50 13.82
CA ARG A 134 -11.09 -0.46 14.35
C ARG A 134 -10.47 -1.61 15.14
N VAL A 135 -9.22 -1.99 14.84
CA VAL A 135 -8.52 -3.06 15.56
C VAL A 135 -7.61 -2.55 16.67
N GLY A 136 -7.61 -1.23 16.93
CA GLY A 136 -6.84 -0.61 18.01
C GLY A 136 -5.34 -0.49 17.72
N SER A 137 -4.93 -0.38 16.46
CA SER A 137 -3.54 -0.08 16.09
C SER A 137 -3.10 1.28 16.65
N SER A 138 -1.80 1.46 16.84
CA SER A 138 -1.25 2.71 17.36
C SER A 138 -1.56 3.91 16.46
N SER A 139 -1.74 5.08 17.06
CA SER A 139 -2.05 6.32 16.34
C SER A 139 -1.00 6.65 15.27
N ARG A 140 0.28 6.44 15.57
CA ARG A 140 1.37 6.71 14.63
C ARG A 140 1.36 5.76 13.42
N VAL A 141 1.08 4.47 13.62
CA VAL A 141 0.90 3.51 12.52
C VAL A 141 -0.25 3.94 11.62
N VAL A 142 -1.39 4.29 12.23
CA VAL A 142 -2.57 4.75 11.50
C VAL A 142 -2.26 6.00 10.67
N GLU A 143 -1.51 6.95 11.23
CA GLU A 143 -1.12 8.19 10.56
C GLU A 143 -0.22 7.94 9.35
N ILE A 144 0.84 7.14 9.51
CA ILE A 144 1.73 6.75 8.40
C ILE A 144 0.92 6.09 7.29
N VAL A 145 0.06 5.13 7.65
CA VAL A 145 -0.78 4.39 6.70
C VAL A 145 -1.84 5.28 6.03
N GLU A 146 -2.39 6.27 6.70
CA GLU A 146 -3.37 7.17 6.07
C GLU A 146 -2.72 8.11 5.04
N GLN A 147 -1.46 8.48 5.27
CA GLN A 147 -0.77 9.51 4.51
C GLN A 147 0.19 8.98 3.44
N HIS A 148 0.52 7.68 3.42
CA HIS A 148 1.53 7.09 2.52
C HIS A 148 1.25 7.19 1.00
N THR A 149 0.09 7.75 0.59
CA THR A 149 -0.24 7.99 -0.83
C THR A 149 -0.26 9.47 -1.20
N ARG A 150 -0.08 10.37 -0.21
CA ARG A 150 -0.05 11.82 -0.42
C ARG A 150 1.31 12.21 -1.00
N ALA A 151 1.30 13.17 -1.91
CA ALA A 151 2.54 13.75 -2.41
C ALA A 151 2.97 14.90 -1.48
N GLY A 152 4.26 14.96 -1.14
CA GLY A 152 4.86 16.07 -0.40
C GLY A 152 4.44 16.12 1.07
N SER A 153 4.67 15.04 1.81
CA SER A 153 4.45 15.05 3.25
C SER A 153 5.45 15.99 3.92
N THR A 154 4.98 16.84 4.84
CA THR A 154 5.87 17.67 5.68
C THR A 154 6.47 16.89 6.84
N ASP A 155 5.93 15.71 7.13
CA ASP A 155 6.46 14.77 8.11
C ASP A 155 7.60 13.95 7.49
N PRO A 156 8.85 14.08 7.99
CA PRO A 156 10.02 13.40 7.43
C PRO A 156 9.94 11.87 7.46
N GLU A 157 9.29 11.29 8.46
CA GLU A 157 9.17 9.84 8.61
C GLU A 157 8.16 9.28 7.60
N ILE A 158 7.03 9.97 7.41
CA ILE A 158 6.03 9.60 6.39
C ILE A 158 6.63 9.76 4.99
N GLU A 159 7.37 10.84 4.74
CA GLU A 159 8.04 11.03 3.45
C GLU A 159 9.13 9.96 3.21
N ALA A 160 9.88 9.56 4.25
CA ALA A 160 10.80 8.44 4.16
C ALA A 160 10.08 7.12 3.86
N PHE A 161 8.94 6.87 4.50
CA PHE A 161 8.11 5.71 4.24
C PHE A 161 7.62 5.66 2.79
N ILE A 162 7.14 6.79 2.25
CA ILE A 162 6.70 6.90 0.85
C ILE A 162 7.84 6.57 -0.11
N ARG A 163 9.02 7.15 0.10
CA ARG A 163 10.20 6.88 -0.75
C ARG A 163 10.62 5.41 -0.69
N ALA A 164 10.58 4.81 0.50
CA ALA A 164 10.91 3.40 0.70
C ALA A 164 9.88 2.51 -0.01
N ASP A 165 8.58 2.74 0.20
CA ASP A 165 7.48 1.99 -0.44
C ASP A 165 7.54 2.07 -1.96
N ASP A 166 7.83 3.25 -2.49
CA ASP A 166 8.05 3.41 -3.91
C ASP A 166 9.18 2.46 -4.34
N SER A 167 10.33 2.41 -3.66
CA SER A 167 11.55 1.71 -4.11
C SER A 167 11.46 0.18 -4.28
N VAL A 168 10.41 -0.47 -3.77
CA VAL A 168 10.26 -1.94 -3.70
C VAL A 168 9.47 -2.52 -4.89
#